data_AF-A0ABD0QS91-F1
#
_entry.id   AF-A0ABD0QS91-F1
#
_cell.length_a   1.000
_cell.length_b   1.000
_cell.length_c   1.000
_cell.angle_alpha   90.00
_cell.angle_beta   90.00
_cell.angle_gamma   90.00
#
_symmetry.space_group_name_H-M   'P 1'
#
loop_
_entity.id
_entity.type
_entity.pdbx_description
1 polymer ?
#
loop_
_entity_poly.entity_id
_entity_poly.type
_entity_poly.pdbx_seq_one_letter_code
_entity_poly.pdbx_strand_id
1 'polypeptide(L)'
;AVSLSRGNTARFLCNSSGDPPPALRWLKNGEPVQSNARVKTQNPGVLLINQLRLDDAGYYQCIAANSLGTACATAKLPPRHVSAIPHSSTSALLTWDPPEHNSDQIIGFSVHYQRTA
;
A
#
# COMPACT_ATOMS: atom_id res chain seq x y z
N ALA A 1 4.38 -2.30 3.56
CA ALA A 1 3.07 -2.98 3.74
C ALA A 1 1.92 -2.06 3.33
N VAL A 2 0.78 -2.60 2.90
CA VAL A 2 -0.45 -1.83 2.55
C VAL A 2 -1.56 -2.20 3.52
N SER A 3 -2.24 -1.21 4.09
CA SER A 3 -3.44 -1.42 4.91
C SER A 3 -4.60 -0.52 4.46
N LEU A 4 -5.83 -1.03 4.62
CA LEU A 4 -7.07 -0.32 4.31
C LEU A 4 -7.84 -0.05 5.62
N SER A 5 -8.01 1.20 6.03
CA SER A 5 -8.70 1.55 7.27
C SER A 5 -10.15 2.00 7.05
N ARG A 6 -10.93 2.03 8.15
CA ARG A 6 -12.33 2.50 8.18
C ARG A 6 -12.37 3.92 7.59
N GLY A 7 -13.13 4.11 6.50
CA GLY A 7 -13.26 5.42 5.84
C GLY A 7 -12.67 5.54 4.42
N ASN A 8 -12.42 4.41 3.74
CA ASN A 8 -11.96 4.39 2.34
C ASN A 8 -10.57 5.04 2.18
N THR A 9 -9.64 4.69 3.08
CA THR A 9 -8.26 5.21 3.09
C THR A 9 -7.26 4.06 2.89
N ALA A 10 -6.33 4.22 1.94
CA ALA A 10 -5.15 3.37 1.81
C ALA A 10 -3.96 3.98 2.55
N ARG A 11 -3.23 3.14 3.29
CA ARG A 11 -1.97 3.49 3.92
C ARG A 11 -0.88 2.56 3.42
N PHE A 12 0.20 3.15 2.90
CA PHE A 12 1.43 2.46 2.56
C PHE A 12 2.50 2.84 3.58
N LEU A 13 3.18 1.83 4.11
CA LEU A 13 4.33 1.99 4.99
C LEU A 13 5.57 1.47 4.30
N CYS A 14 6.57 2.34 4.19
CA CYS A 14 7.92 2.03 3.73
C CYS A 14 8.90 2.33 4.86
N ASN A 15 9.55 1.28 5.36
CA ASN A 15 10.60 1.40 6.34
C ASN A 15 11.95 1.28 5.63
N SER A 16 12.92 2.12 5.99
CA SER A 16 14.25 2.08 5.41
C SER A 16 15.31 2.32 6.48
N SER A 17 16.41 1.59 6.37
CA SER A 17 17.62 1.80 7.16
C SER A 17 18.81 2.07 6.23
N GLY A 18 19.80 2.78 6.74
CA GLY A 18 21.03 3.09 6.01
C GLY A 18 21.82 4.20 6.68
N ASP A 19 23.14 4.20 6.48
CA ASP A 19 24.05 5.25 6.93
C ASP A 19 24.91 5.68 5.73
N PRO A 20 24.74 6.91 5.18
CA PRO A 20 23.84 7.97 5.63
C PRO A 20 22.35 7.62 5.50
N PRO A 21 21.46 8.19 6.34
CA PRO A 21 20.01 7.95 6.26
C PRO A 21 19.46 8.21 4.85
N PRO A 22 18.73 7.26 4.25
CA PRO A 22 18.21 7.43 2.90
C PRO A 22 17.00 8.36 2.85
N ALA A 23 16.92 9.16 1.78
CA ALA A 23 15.75 9.92 1.43
C ALA A 23 14.69 8.99 0.80
N LEU A 24 13.45 9.09 1.29
CA LEU A 24 12.31 8.31 0.81
C LEU A 24 11.45 9.11 -0.16
N ARG A 25 11.07 8.50 -1.29
CA ARG A 25 10.08 9.04 -2.23
C ARG A 25 9.14 7.96 -2.74
N TRP A 26 7.94 8.38 -3.14
CA TRP A 26 6.89 7.50 -3.66
C TRP A 26 6.65 7.74 -5.14
N LEU A 27 6.53 6.65 -5.90
CA LEU A 27 6.04 6.65 -7.27
C LEU A 27 4.71 5.89 -7.34
N LYS A 28 3.83 6.33 -8.25
CA LYS A 28 2.64 5.60 -8.69
C LYS A 28 2.76 5.34 -10.18
N ASN A 29 2.79 4.07 -10.58
CA ASN A 29 2.96 3.64 -11.97
C ASN A 29 4.19 4.27 -12.65
N GLY A 30 5.29 4.42 -11.90
CA GLY A 30 6.53 5.04 -12.38
C GLY A 30 6.60 6.56 -12.22
N GLU A 31 5.47 7.23 -11.96
CA GLU A 31 5.42 8.70 -11.84
C GLU A 31 5.46 9.18 -10.39
N PRO A 32 6.13 10.31 -10.07
CA PRO A 32 6.15 10.86 -8.71
C PRO A 32 4.74 11.11 -8.16
N VAL A 33 4.48 10.60 -6.96
CA VAL A 33 3.21 10.85 -6.28
C VAL A 33 3.12 12.32 -5.91
N GLN A 34 2.09 12.99 -6.44
CA GLN A 34 1.80 14.39 -6.12
C GLN A 34 0.88 14.47 -4.90
N SER A 35 1.33 15.19 -3.88
CA SER A 35 0.51 15.48 -2.70
C SER A 35 -0.64 16.42 -3.06
N ASN A 36 -1.83 16.15 -2.52
CA ASN A 36 -3.03 16.96 -2.70
C ASN A 36 -3.91 16.90 -1.45
N ALA A 37 -5.18 17.28 -1.53
CA ALA A 37 -6.10 17.24 -0.40
C ALA A 37 -6.32 15.81 0.14
N ARG A 38 -6.33 14.80 -0.75
CA ARG A 38 -6.57 13.38 -0.43
C ARG A 38 -5.30 12.57 -0.24
N VAL A 39 -4.28 12.86 -1.06
CA VAL A 39 -3.01 12.13 -1.10
C VAL A 39 -1.97 12.89 -0.27
N LYS A 40 -1.42 12.24 0.75
CA LYS A 40 -0.43 12.83 1.66
C LYS A 40 0.76 11.90 1.81
N THR A 41 1.97 12.43 1.58
CA THR A 41 3.21 11.79 1.98
C THR A 41 3.66 12.37 3.33
N GLN A 42 3.89 11.52 4.32
CA GLN A 42 4.40 11.90 5.64
C GLN A 42 5.80 11.30 5.85
N ASN A 43 6.66 12.04 6.54
CA ASN A 43 8.04 11.62 6.83
C ASN A 43 8.14 10.78 8.11
N PRO A 44 8.96 9.70 8.12
CA PRO A 44 9.56 9.04 6.97
C PRO A 44 8.64 7.93 6.42
N GLY A 45 8.40 7.94 5.11
CA GLY A 45 7.99 6.73 4.38
C GLY A 45 6.51 6.34 4.45
N VAL A 46 5.61 7.21 4.87
CA VAL A 46 4.17 6.92 4.88
C VAL A 46 3.48 7.62 3.72
N LEU A 47 2.70 6.87 2.93
CA LEU A 47 1.79 7.41 1.92
C LEU A 47 0.35 7.10 2.34
N LEU A 48 -0.47 8.14 2.47
CA LEU A 48 -1.90 8.06 2.76
C LEU A 48 -2.70 8.54 1.56
N ILE A 49 -3.72 7.77 1.19
CA ILE A 49 -4.68 8.13 0.14
C ILE A 49 -6.07 8.02 0.76
N ASN A 50 -6.67 9.16 1.08
CA ASN A 50 -8.03 9.23 1.60
C ASN A 50 -9.06 9.23 0.46
N GLN A 51 -10.28 8.77 0.77
CA GLN A 51 -11.39 8.72 -0.19
C GLN A 51 -10.96 8.04 -1.50
N LEU A 52 -10.55 6.76 -1.40
CA LEU A 52 -10.08 5.97 -2.53
C LEU A 52 -11.07 5.99 -3.70
N ARG A 53 -10.52 6.21 -4.89
CA ARG A 53 -11.21 6.19 -6.18
C ARG A 53 -10.66 5.06 -7.04
N LEU A 54 -11.40 4.68 -8.08
CA LEU A 54 -10.94 3.68 -9.06
C LEU A 54 -9.59 4.09 -9.67
N ASP A 55 -9.42 5.38 -9.96
CA ASP A 55 -8.18 5.92 -10.51
C ASP A 55 -7.00 5.85 -9.54
N ASP A 56 -7.22 5.63 -8.24
CA ASP A 56 -6.14 5.44 -7.27
C ASP A 56 -5.52 4.03 -7.39
N ALA A 57 -6.11 3.12 -8.18
CA ALA A 57 -5.52 1.82 -8.48
C ALA A 57 -4.18 1.96 -9.24
N GLY A 58 -3.25 1.06 -8.94
CA GLY A 58 -1.93 1.04 -9.57
C GLY A 58 -0.85 0.39 -8.71
N TYR A 59 0.38 0.50 -9.20
CA TYR A 59 1.59 0.08 -8.50
C TYR A 59 2.22 1.27 -7.81
N TYR A 60 2.35 1.18 -6.49
CA TYR A 60 3.01 2.17 -5.66
C TYR A 60 4.38 1.67 -5.26
N GLN A 61 5.42 2.44 -5.57
CA GLN A 61 6.80 2.09 -5.31
C GLN A 61 7.41 3.10 -4.36
N CYS A 62 7.97 2.61 -3.25
CA CYS A 62 8.83 3.39 -2.39
C CYS A 62 10.27 3.26 -2.86
N ILE A 63 10.99 4.37 -2.94
CA ILE A 63 12.40 4.41 -3.27
C ILE A 63 13.16 5.07 -2.13
N ALA A 64 14.14 4.36 -1.60
CA ALA A 64 15.07 4.82 -0.57
C ALA A 64 16.44 5.04 -1.22
N ALA A 65 16.97 6.27 -1.17
CA ALA A 65 18.25 6.61 -1.80
C ALA A 65 19.14 7.44 -0.86
N ASN A 66 20.42 7.08 -0.77
CA ASN A 66 21.47 7.87 -0.12
C ASN A 66 22.69 8.00 -1.04
N SER A 67 23.79 8.57 -0.54
CA SER A 67 25.04 8.71 -1.30
C SER A 67 25.72 7.39 -1.68
N LEU A 68 25.32 6.27 -1.06
CA LEU A 68 25.93 4.95 -1.27
C LEU A 68 25.12 4.06 -2.22
N GLY A 69 23.83 4.34 -2.41
CA GLY A 69 23.00 3.53 -3.29
C GLY A 69 21.51 3.83 -3.23
N THR A 70 20.73 2.95 -3.85
CA THR A 70 19.27 3.03 -3.93
C THR A 70 18.64 1.65 -3.74
N ALA A 71 17.59 1.59 -2.94
CA ALA A 71 16.73 0.42 -2.76
C ALA A 71 15.27 0.79 -3.07
N CYS A 72 14.46 -0.17 -3.48
CA CYS A 72 13.05 0.07 -3.76
C CYS A 72 12.15 -1.10 -3.38
N ALA A 73 10.89 -0.81 -3.06
CA ALA A 73 9.86 -1.80 -2.76
C ALA A 73 8.53 -1.39 -3.42
N THR A 74 7.81 -2.36 -3.98
CA THR A 74 6.60 -2.13 -4.77
C THR A 74 5.39 -2.83 -4.16
N ALA A 75 4.24 -2.17 -4.16
CA ALA A 75 2.97 -2.74 -3.74
C ALA A 75 1.85 -2.36 -4.71
N LYS A 76 0.87 -3.26 -4.92
CA LYS A 76 -0.28 -3.04 -5.81
C LYS A 76 -1.52 -2.65 -5.01
N LEU A 77 -2.28 -1.69 -5.51
CA LEU A 77 -3.60 -1.32 -5.03
C LEU A 77 -4.63 -1.50 -6.16
N PRO A 78 -5.69 -2.31 -5.99
CA PRO A 78 -5.88 -3.27 -4.90
C PRO A 78 -4.83 -4.41 -4.94
N PRO A 79 -4.67 -5.20 -3.85
CA PRO A 79 -3.79 -6.38 -3.82
C PRO A 79 -4.08 -7.34 -4.99
N ARG A 80 -3.08 -8.15 -5.39
CA ARG A 80 -3.29 -9.18 -6.43
C ARG A 80 -4.13 -10.35 -5.89
N HIS A 81 -4.91 -10.96 -6.77
CA HIS A 81 -5.70 -12.17 -6.50
C HIS A 81 -6.69 -12.08 -5.34
N VAL A 82 -7.31 -10.92 -5.10
CA VAL A 82 -8.40 -10.80 -4.14
C VAL A 82 -9.56 -11.70 -4.56
N SER A 83 -9.72 -12.83 -3.88
CA SER A 83 -10.77 -13.81 -4.14
C SER A 83 -11.64 -13.98 -2.91
N ALA A 84 -12.95 -13.92 -3.09
CA ALA A 84 -13.92 -14.23 -2.05
C ALA A 84 -14.36 -15.69 -2.22
N ILE A 85 -13.89 -16.56 -1.34
CA ILE A 85 -14.29 -17.95 -1.27
C ILE A 85 -15.54 -18.02 -0.38
N PRO A 86 -16.71 -18.41 -0.89
CA PRO A 86 -17.89 -18.60 -0.05
C PRO A 86 -17.60 -19.64 1.03
N HIS A 87 -17.79 -19.26 2.29
CA HIS A 87 -17.59 -20.16 3.43
C HIS A 87 -18.94 -20.57 4.05
N SER A 88 -19.92 -19.67 4.03
CA SER A 88 -21.30 -19.96 4.41
C SER A 88 -22.28 -19.00 3.72
N SER A 89 -23.57 -19.11 4.06
CA SER A 89 -24.60 -18.14 3.66
C SER A 89 -24.37 -16.72 4.19
N THR A 90 -23.45 -16.54 5.15
CA THR A 90 -23.19 -15.26 5.82
C THR A 90 -21.72 -14.86 5.85
N SER A 91 -20.81 -15.72 5.39
CA SER A 91 -19.38 -15.43 5.39
C SER A 91 -18.69 -15.87 4.11
N ALA A 92 -17.69 -15.09 3.71
CA ALA A 92 -16.74 -15.44 2.68
C ALA A 92 -15.32 -15.25 3.23
N LEU A 93 -14.43 -16.16 2.89
CA LEU A 93 -13.00 -16.03 3.13
C LEU A 93 -12.38 -15.22 2.00
N LEU A 94 -11.71 -14.12 2.34
CA LEU A 94 -10.94 -13.35 1.37
C LEU A 94 -9.50 -13.86 1.35
N THR A 95 -9.00 -14.19 0.16
CA THR A 95 -7.59 -14.54 -0.08
C THR A 95 -6.97 -13.54 -1.05
N TRP A 96 -5.67 -13.27 -0.91
CA TRP A 96 -4.90 -12.44 -1.83
C TRP A 96 -3.43 -12.84 -1.75
N ASP A 97 -2.68 -12.57 -2.82
CA ASP A 97 -1.25 -12.90 -2.87
C ASP A 97 -0.43 -11.92 -2.02
N PRO A 98 0.63 -12.39 -1.35
CA PRO A 98 1.56 -11.52 -0.65
C PRO A 98 2.29 -10.58 -1.64
N PRO A 99 2.74 -9.39 -1.20
CA PRO A 99 3.50 -8.48 -2.06
C PRO A 99 4.81 -9.10 -2.53
N GLU A 100 5.14 -8.96 -3.82
CA GLU A 100 6.20 -9.72 -4.51
C GLU A 100 7.65 -9.47 -4.02
N HIS A 101 7.93 -8.51 -3.13
CA HIS A 101 9.31 -8.15 -2.78
C HIS A 101 9.55 -7.77 -1.31
N ASN A 102 8.65 -8.14 -0.40
CA ASN A 102 8.76 -7.71 0.99
C ASN A 102 9.24 -8.88 1.85
N SER A 103 10.54 -8.93 2.14
CA SER A 103 11.14 -9.88 3.09
C SER A 103 10.82 -9.56 4.57
N ASP A 104 9.84 -8.70 4.84
CA ASP A 104 9.39 -8.32 6.18
C ASP A 104 8.01 -8.92 6.50
N GLN A 105 7.86 -9.36 7.76
CA GLN A 105 6.61 -9.91 8.29
C GLN A 105 5.44 -8.97 8.05
N ILE A 106 4.35 -9.53 7.51
CA ILE A 106 3.09 -8.81 7.34
C ILE A 106 2.45 -8.66 8.73
N ILE A 107 2.41 -7.44 9.25
CA ILE A 107 1.89 -7.12 10.60
C ILE A 107 0.36 -7.15 10.71
N GLY A 108 -0.37 -7.36 9.62
CA GLY A 108 -1.83 -7.54 9.63
C GLY A 108 -2.52 -7.12 8.34
N PHE A 109 -3.81 -7.48 8.25
CA PHE A 109 -4.69 -7.15 7.14
C PHE A 109 -5.97 -6.51 7.66
N SER A 110 -6.66 -5.73 6.82
CA SER A 110 -7.93 -5.11 7.18
C SER A 110 -8.92 -5.29 6.04
N VAL A 111 -10.01 -6.00 6.32
CA VAL A 111 -11.09 -6.29 5.38
C VAL A 111 -12.26 -5.36 5.68
N HIS A 112 -12.79 -4.71 4.65
CA HIS A 112 -14.02 -3.93 4.71
C HIS A 112 -15.01 -4.47 3.67
N TYR A 113 -16.25 -4.71 4.07
CA TYR A 113 -17.32 -5.14 3.18
C TYR A 113 -18.53 -4.20 3.32
N GLN A 114 -19.31 -4.08 2.26
CA GLN A 114 -20.60 -3.39 2.28
C GLN A 114 -21.68 -4.36 1.85
N ARG A 115 -22.78 -4.42 2.61
CA ARG A 115 -23.96 -5.21 2.25
C ARG A 115 -24.86 -4.32 1.42
N THR A 116 -24.92 -4.55 0.11
CA THR A 116 -25.99 -3.98 -0.72
C THR A 116 -27.25 -4.79 -0.47
N ALA A 117 -28.32 -4.08 -0.07
CA ALA A 117 -29.66 -4.63 0.08
C ALA A 117 -30.29 -4.91 -1.28
#